data_AF-A0A0B1S5H7-F1
#
_entry.id   AF-A0A0B1S5H7-F1
#
_cell.length_a   1.000
_cell.length_b   1.000
_cell.length_c   1.000
_cell.angle_alpha   90.00
_cell.angle_beta   90.00
_cell.angle_gamma   90.00
#
_symmetry.space_group_name_H-M   'P 1'
#
loop_
_entity.id
_entity.type
_entity.pdbx_description
1 polymer ?
#
loop_
_entity_poly.entity_id
_entity_poly.type
_entity_poly.pdbx_seq_one_letter_code
_entity_poly.pdbx_strand_id
1 'polypeptide(L)'
;MPKYYGAEDVTEPGKGILALEDLTDRVKAMDLFPGFSLTQVERVMDALAGFHYHFISKGDQSWVAHFDRATDIEHEFQDLQVQFDTCTMFEKIRPDLLKGRITALKEYFSVETAIAAHYSYEELGVPPVLVHYDMNPTNLMWDKERKK
;
A
#
# COMPACT_ATOMS: atom_id res chain seq x y z
N MET A 1 -7.25 8.29 -12.38
CA MET A 1 -6.67 9.36 -11.54
C MET A 1 -7.57 10.59 -11.65
N PRO A 2 -7.87 11.28 -10.54
CA PRO A 2 -8.50 12.60 -10.58
C PRO A 2 -7.63 13.54 -11.40
N LYS A 3 -8.25 14.41 -12.20
CA LYS A 3 -7.52 15.43 -12.95
C LYS A 3 -6.79 16.39 -11.98
N TYR A 4 -5.52 16.66 -12.28
CA TYR A 4 -4.72 17.64 -11.56
C TYR A 4 -4.98 19.05 -12.11
N TYR A 5 -5.25 20.02 -11.22
CA TYR A 5 -5.46 21.42 -11.58
C TYR A 5 -4.31 22.33 -11.16
N GLY A 6 -3.60 22.00 -10.07
CA GLY A 6 -2.47 22.77 -9.57
C GLY A 6 -2.04 22.35 -8.18
N ALA A 7 -0.83 22.74 -7.79
CA ALA A 7 -0.29 22.55 -6.45
C ALA A 7 0.57 23.75 -6.07
N GLU A 8 0.66 24.02 -4.78
CA GLU A 8 1.65 24.92 -4.19
C GLU A 8 2.80 24.13 -3.57
N ASP A 9 4.02 24.63 -3.70
CA ASP A 9 5.17 24.07 -3.00
C ASP A 9 5.07 24.33 -1.48
N VAL A 10 5.53 23.37 -0.68
CA VAL A 10 5.59 23.48 0.78
C VAL A 10 6.85 24.25 1.18
N THR A 11 6.82 25.58 1.04
CA THR A 11 7.97 26.42 1.43
C THR A 11 7.90 26.89 2.89
N GLU A 12 6.72 26.87 3.50
CA GLU A 12 6.50 27.25 4.90
C GLU A 12 5.22 26.57 5.45
N PRO A 13 5.04 26.49 6.79
CA PRO A 13 3.84 25.89 7.39
C PRO A 13 2.56 26.57 6.90
N GLY A 14 1.57 25.77 6.47
CA GLY A 14 0.29 26.26 5.93
C GLY A 14 0.26 26.38 4.40
N LYS A 15 1.36 26.09 3.71
CA LYS A 15 1.39 25.85 2.26
C LYS A 15 1.34 24.36 1.92
N GLY A 16 1.25 24.03 0.63
CA GLY A 16 1.07 22.65 0.15
C GLY A 16 -0.34 22.34 -0.32
N ILE A 17 -1.06 23.36 -0.79
CA ILE A 17 -2.43 23.18 -1.29
C ILE A 17 -2.36 22.42 -2.61
N LEU A 18 -3.20 21.39 -2.74
CA LEU A 18 -3.35 20.59 -3.95
C LEU A 18 -4.79 20.73 -4.46
N ALA A 19 -4.94 21.17 -5.71
CA ALA A 19 -6.22 21.27 -6.39
C ALA A 19 -6.39 20.09 -7.36
N LEU A 20 -7.36 19.23 -7.06
CA LEU A 20 -7.71 18.04 -7.85
C LEU A 20 -9.19 18.06 -8.24
N GLU A 21 -9.53 17.23 -9.22
CA GLU A 21 -10.90 16.90 -9.58
C GLU A 21 -11.68 16.38 -8.37
N ASP A 22 -12.84 16.99 -8.13
CA ASP A 22 -13.82 16.49 -7.18
C ASP A 22 -14.54 15.27 -7.77
N LEU A 23 -14.51 14.17 -7.03
CA LEU A 23 -15.10 12.89 -7.41
C LEU A 23 -16.32 12.52 -6.55
N THR A 24 -16.73 13.35 -5.59
CA THR A 24 -17.69 13.03 -4.51
C THR A 24 -18.99 12.40 -5.00
N ASP A 25 -19.57 12.91 -6.08
CA ASP A 25 -20.84 12.37 -6.61
C ASP A 25 -20.65 11.17 -7.53
N ARG A 26 -19.47 11.02 -8.11
CA ARG A 26 -19.17 10.02 -9.15
C ARG A 26 -18.67 8.70 -8.59
N VAL A 27 -17.94 8.75 -7.47
CA VAL A 27 -17.26 7.58 -6.92
C VAL A 27 -17.73 7.24 -5.51
N LYS A 28 -17.45 6.00 -5.10
CA LYS A 28 -17.65 5.54 -3.73
C LYS A 28 -16.45 4.71 -3.26
N ALA A 29 -16.02 4.91 -2.03
CA ALA A 29 -15.15 3.94 -1.36
C ALA A 29 -15.97 2.70 -0.97
N MET A 30 -15.30 1.57 -0.85
CA MET A 30 -15.90 0.34 -0.35
C MET A 30 -15.60 0.19 1.14
N ASP A 31 -16.53 -0.40 1.89
CA ASP A 31 -16.27 -0.78 3.27
C ASP A 31 -15.15 -1.84 3.33
N LEU A 32 -14.38 -1.81 4.42
CA LEU A 32 -13.32 -2.79 4.66
C LEU A 32 -13.86 -4.23 4.74
N PHE A 33 -15.08 -4.39 5.28
CA PHE A 33 -15.82 -5.65 5.34
C PHE A 33 -17.23 -5.45 4.80
N PRO A 34 -17.73 -6.29 3.86
CA PRO A 34 -17.11 -7.53 3.37
C PRO A 34 -15.96 -7.32 2.36
N GLY A 35 -15.63 -6.07 2.00
CA GLY A 35 -14.58 -5.77 1.02
C GLY A 35 -15.06 -5.92 -0.43
N PHE A 36 -14.14 -6.32 -1.31
CA PHE A 36 -14.42 -6.51 -2.74
C PHE A 36 -15.07 -7.86 -3.06
N SER A 37 -15.99 -7.85 -4.01
CA SER A 37 -16.39 -9.07 -4.73
C SER A 37 -15.28 -9.59 -5.64
N LEU A 38 -15.34 -10.86 -6.04
CA LEU A 38 -14.35 -11.47 -6.95
C LEU A 38 -14.17 -10.66 -8.24
N THR A 39 -15.26 -10.26 -8.89
CA THR A 39 -15.21 -9.45 -10.11
C THR A 39 -14.57 -8.08 -9.89
N GLN A 40 -14.70 -7.49 -8.70
CA GLN A 40 -14.00 -6.26 -8.37
C GLN A 40 -12.51 -6.50 -8.14
N VAL A 41 -12.13 -7.61 -7.50
CA VAL A 41 -10.72 -8.02 -7.35
C VAL A 41 -10.06 -8.21 -8.71
N GLU A 42 -10.70 -8.92 -9.64
CA GLU A 42 -10.20 -9.11 -11.02
C GLU A 42 -9.93 -7.77 -11.72
N ARG A 43 -10.86 -6.82 -11.60
CA ARG A 43 -10.70 -5.47 -12.18
C ARG A 43 -9.57 -4.68 -11.54
N VAL A 44 -9.37 -4.83 -10.22
CA VAL A 44 -8.23 -4.23 -9.53
C VAL A 44 -6.94 -4.85 -10.06
N MET A 45 -6.88 -6.18 -10.20
CA MET A 45 -5.71 -6.88 -10.76
C MET A 45 -5.38 -6.40 -12.18
N ASP A 46 -6.37 -6.26 -13.06
CA ASP A 46 -6.18 -5.73 -14.41
C ASP A 46 -5.63 -4.30 -14.41
N ALA A 47 -6.18 -3.44 -13.54
CA ALA A 47 -5.71 -2.07 -13.39
C ALA A 47 -4.26 -2.01 -12.88
N LEU A 48 -3.90 -2.88 -11.93
CA LEU A 48 -2.53 -2.99 -11.41
C LEU A 48 -1.57 -3.54 -12.45
N ALA A 49 -1.98 -4.54 -13.23
CA ALA A 49 -1.15 -5.07 -14.32
C ALA A 49 -0.81 -3.97 -15.33
N GLY A 50 -1.81 -3.17 -15.74
CA GLY A 50 -1.59 -2.02 -16.63
C GLY A 50 -0.69 -0.96 -16.01
N PHE A 51 -0.87 -0.67 -14.72
CA PHE A 51 -0.05 0.28 -13.97
C PHE A 51 1.40 -0.18 -13.86
N HIS A 52 1.65 -1.42 -13.42
CA HIS A 52 2.99 -2.00 -13.33
C HIS A 52 3.66 -2.07 -14.70
N TYR A 53 2.94 -2.48 -15.74
CA TYR A 53 3.46 -2.51 -17.12
C TYR A 53 3.95 -1.14 -17.57
N HIS A 54 3.22 -0.06 -17.25
CA HIS A 54 3.66 1.29 -17.56
C HIS A 54 5.04 1.61 -16.98
N PHE A 55 5.29 1.33 -15.70
CA PHE A 55 6.58 1.59 -15.05
C PHE A 55 7.71 0.69 -15.56
N ILE A 56 7.41 -0.59 -15.80
CA ILE A 56 8.36 -1.54 -16.39
C ILE A 56 8.80 -1.08 -17.78
N SER A 57 7.85 -0.55 -18.57
CA SER A 57 8.10 -0.12 -19.95
C SER A 57 8.86 1.20 -20.08
N LYS A 58 9.06 1.94 -18.98
CA LYS A 58 9.83 3.19 -19.03
C LYS A 58 11.31 2.91 -19.27
N GLY A 59 11.86 3.51 -20.32
CA GLY A 59 13.31 3.43 -20.58
C GLY A 59 14.14 4.14 -19.51
N ASP A 60 13.59 5.18 -18.88
CA ASP A 60 14.21 5.85 -17.74
C ASP A 60 13.66 5.29 -16.42
N GLN A 61 14.57 4.79 -15.57
CA GLN A 61 14.29 4.20 -14.26
C GLN A 61 14.77 5.11 -13.10
N SER A 62 15.09 6.38 -13.37
CA SER A 62 15.47 7.37 -12.35
C SER A 62 14.44 7.50 -11.21
N TRP A 63 13.17 7.21 -11.50
CA TRP A 63 12.09 7.21 -10.52
C TRP A 63 12.30 6.22 -9.37
N VAL A 64 12.99 5.10 -9.57
CA VAL A 64 13.16 4.07 -8.54
C VAL A 64 13.82 4.65 -7.28
N ALA A 65 14.88 5.44 -7.45
CA ALA A 65 15.60 6.07 -6.35
C ALA A 65 14.74 7.11 -5.59
N HIS A 66 13.75 7.72 -6.24
CA HIS A 66 12.81 8.65 -5.58
C HIS A 66 11.78 7.95 -4.69
N PHE A 67 11.56 6.65 -4.90
CA PHE A 67 10.64 5.82 -4.13
C PHE A 67 11.37 4.75 -3.31
N ASP A 68 12.70 4.80 -3.24
CA ASP A 68 13.45 3.95 -2.33
C ASP A 68 13.27 4.46 -0.90
N ARG A 69 12.59 3.65 -0.08
CA ARG A 69 12.27 3.95 1.31
C ARG A 69 13.08 3.11 2.30
N ALA A 70 14.15 2.45 1.86
CA ALA A 70 14.94 1.58 2.73
C ALA A 70 15.44 2.26 4.00
N THR A 71 15.69 3.57 3.96
CA THR A 71 16.10 4.37 5.12
C THR A 71 14.99 4.57 6.16
N ASP A 72 13.72 4.46 5.74
CA ASP A 72 12.56 4.65 6.63
C ASP A 72 12.13 3.33 7.30
N ILE A 73 12.50 2.18 6.71
CA ILE A 73 12.05 0.84 7.13
C ILE A 73 12.37 0.59 8.60
N GLU A 74 13.57 0.94 9.07
CA GLU A 74 13.98 0.69 10.45
C GLU A 74 13.05 1.39 11.45
N HIS A 75 12.74 2.67 11.21
CA HIS A 75 11.84 3.43 12.06
C HIS A 75 10.39 2.90 11.98
N GLU A 76 9.89 2.60 10.78
CA GLU A 76 8.54 2.05 10.60
C GLU A 76 8.37 0.69 11.31
N PHE A 77 9.39 -0.17 11.23
CA PHE A 77 9.33 -1.50 11.84
C PHE A 77 9.54 -1.49 13.35
N GLN A 78 10.19 -0.47 13.92
CA GLN A 78 10.19 -0.26 15.37
C GLN A 78 8.76 -0.03 15.88
N ASP A 79 7.98 0.81 15.20
CA ASP A 79 6.57 1.04 15.55
C ASP A 79 5.71 -0.22 15.35
N LEU A 80 5.92 -0.95 14.25
CA LEU A 80 5.20 -2.22 14.00
C LEU A 80 5.57 -3.30 15.01
N GLN A 81 6.82 -3.35 15.49
CA GLN A 81 7.22 -4.29 16.54
C GLN A 81 6.46 -4.03 17.85
N VAL A 82 6.26 -2.76 18.22
CA VAL A 82 5.44 -2.40 19.39
C VAL A 82 3.98 -2.84 19.21
N GLN A 83 3.43 -2.67 18.00
CA GLN A 83 2.09 -3.15 17.68
C GLN A 83 2.00 -4.68 17.76
N PHE A 84 3.00 -5.39 17.21
CA PHE A 84 3.07 -6.84 17.26
C PHE A 84 3.15 -7.36 18.70
N ASP A 85 4.01 -6.76 19.53
CA ASP A 85 4.15 -7.10 20.95
C ASP A 85 2.83 -6.91 21.68
N THR A 86 2.09 -5.84 21.35
CA THR A 86 0.74 -5.62 21.87
C THR A 86 -0.19 -6.75 21.43
N CYS A 87 -0.19 -7.13 20.14
CA CYS A 87 -1.01 -8.21 19.61
C CYS A 87 -0.75 -9.57 20.29
N THR A 88 0.45 -9.85 20.81
CA THR A 88 0.72 -11.09 21.56
C THR A 88 -0.18 -11.28 22.78
N MET A 89 -0.77 -10.19 23.31
CA MET A 89 -1.76 -10.26 24.38
C MET A 89 -2.99 -11.09 24.00
N PHE A 90 -3.37 -11.13 22.71
CA PHE A 90 -4.53 -11.90 22.26
C PHE A 90 -4.35 -13.41 22.44
N GLU A 91 -3.11 -13.90 22.45
CA GLU A 91 -2.85 -15.31 22.79
C GLU A 91 -3.19 -15.64 24.25
N LYS A 92 -3.11 -14.65 25.15
CA LYS A 92 -3.53 -14.79 26.55
C LYS A 92 -5.04 -14.68 26.71
N ILE A 93 -5.70 -13.86 25.89
CA ILE A 93 -7.15 -13.64 25.92
C ILE A 93 -7.90 -14.82 25.32
N ARG A 94 -7.43 -15.39 24.20
CA ARG A 94 -8.02 -16.55 23.51
C ARG A 94 -6.98 -17.63 23.22
N PRO A 95 -6.41 -18.27 24.27
CA PRO A 95 -5.39 -19.31 24.10
C PRO A 95 -5.91 -20.53 23.34
N ASP A 96 -7.22 -20.80 23.39
CA ASP A 96 -7.89 -21.87 22.66
C ASP A 96 -7.82 -21.69 21.13
N LEU A 97 -7.79 -20.43 20.66
CA LEU A 97 -7.74 -20.11 19.23
C LEU A 97 -6.34 -19.69 18.75
N LEU A 98 -5.61 -18.93 19.58
CA LEU A 98 -4.48 -18.12 19.13
C LEU A 98 -3.13 -18.51 19.71
N LYS A 99 -3.06 -19.43 20.68
CA LYS A 99 -1.79 -19.78 21.34
C LYS A 99 -0.72 -20.17 20.31
N GLY A 100 0.40 -19.44 20.33
CA GLY A 100 1.54 -19.61 19.43
C GLY A 100 1.30 -19.14 17.99
N ARG A 101 0.08 -18.76 17.59
CA ARG A 101 -0.23 -18.35 16.21
C ARG A 101 0.26 -16.95 15.88
N ILE A 102 0.16 -16.02 16.84
CA ILE A 102 0.63 -14.64 16.64
C ILE A 102 2.17 -14.65 16.73
N THR A 103 2.70 -15.33 17.75
CA THR A 103 4.15 -15.46 17.96
C THR A 103 4.86 -16.11 16.76
N ALA A 104 4.21 -17.06 16.07
CA ALA A 104 4.74 -17.67 14.86
C ALA A 104 4.98 -16.66 13.72
N LEU A 105 4.30 -15.50 13.73
CA LEU A 105 4.47 -14.47 12.71
C LEU A 105 5.64 -13.52 13.01
N LYS A 106 6.31 -13.65 14.16
CA LYS A 106 7.31 -12.68 14.65
C LYS A 106 8.41 -12.39 13.63
N GLU A 107 8.87 -13.39 12.88
CA GLU A 107 9.93 -13.22 11.89
C GLU A 107 9.54 -12.24 10.77
N TYR A 108 8.25 -12.17 10.41
CA TYR A 108 7.74 -11.27 9.38
C TYR A 108 7.67 -9.80 9.85
N PHE A 109 7.82 -9.55 11.14
CA PHE A 109 7.87 -8.21 11.73
C PHE A 109 9.31 -7.76 12.05
N SER A 110 10.31 -8.35 11.38
CA SER A 110 11.71 -7.96 11.50
C SER A 110 12.13 -6.97 10.42
N VAL A 111 13.04 -6.05 10.77
CA VAL A 111 13.64 -5.07 9.84
C VAL A 111 14.34 -5.79 8.70
N GLU A 112 15.04 -6.88 8.99
CA GLU A 112 15.78 -7.66 7.99
C GLU A 112 14.84 -8.24 6.93
N THR A 113 13.70 -8.80 7.35
CA THR A 113 12.71 -9.36 6.42
C THR A 113 12.06 -8.25 5.59
N ALA A 114 11.83 -7.08 6.16
CA ALA A 114 11.28 -5.93 5.47
C ALA A 114 12.21 -5.40 4.37
N ILE A 115 13.50 -5.26 4.68
CA ILE A 115 14.52 -4.86 3.70
C ILE A 115 14.64 -5.90 2.58
N ALA A 116 14.67 -7.19 2.94
CA ALA A 116 14.71 -8.27 1.95
C ALA A 116 13.47 -8.24 1.03
N ALA A 117 12.28 -8.00 1.59
CA ALA A 117 11.06 -7.87 0.79
C ALA A 117 11.10 -6.65 -0.14
N HIS A 118 11.60 -5.50 0.33
CA HIS A 118 11.74 -4.26 -0.44
C HIS A 118 12.63 -4.45 -1.68
N TYR A 119 13.73 -5.19 -1.56
CA TYR A 119 14.65 -5.49 -2.65
C TYR A 119 14.44 -6.85 -3.33
N SER A 120 13.36 -7.57 -3.01
CA SER A 120 13.08 -8.91 -3.53
C SER A 120 13.02 -8.99 -5.05
N TYR A 121 12.71 -7.88 -5.73
CA TYR A 121 12.70 -7.81 -7.19
C TYR A 121 14.09 -8.09 -7.80
N GLU A 122 15.17 -7.71 -7.10
CA GLU A 122 16.55 -7.96 -7.54
C GLU A 122 16.87 -9.45 -7.53
N GLU A 123 16.51 -10.13 -6.43
CA GLU A 123 16.68 -11.58 -6.27
C GLU A 123 15.86 -12.38 -7.29
N LEU A 124 14.65 -11.89 -7.59
CA LEU A 124 13.74 -12.51 -8.55
C LEU A 124 14.11 -12.20 -10.02
N GLY A 125 15.07 -11.30 -10.26
CA GLY A 125 15.45 -10.87 -11.61
C GLY A 125 14.30 -10.20 -12.36
N VAL A 126 13.39 -9.54 -11.64
CA VAL A 126 12.24 -8.83 -12.21
C VAL A 126 12.41 -7.31 -12.06
N PRO A 127 11.89 -6.51 -13.01
CA PRO A 127 11.95 -5.07 -12.89
C PRO A 127 11.16 -4.56 -11.67
N PRO A 128 11.61 -3.48 -11.01
CA PRO A 128 10.88 -2.87 -9.91
C PRO A 128 9.54 -2.29 -10.42
N VAL A 129 8.54 -2.29 -9.55
CA VAL A 129 7.22 -1.71 -9.82
C VAL A 129 6.84 -0.75 -8.70
N LEU A 130 6.11 0.31 -9.05
CA LEU A 130 5.57 1.21 -8.04
C LEU A 130 4.37 0.56 -7.36
N VAL A 131 4.37 0.53 -6.02
CA VAL A 131 3.29 0.00 -5.19
C VAL A 131 2.65 1.13 -4.39
N HIS A 132 1.33 1.08 -4.20
CA HIS A 132 0.57 2.12 -3.47
C HIS A 132 0.86 2.14 -1.95
N TYR A 133 1.53 1.09 -1.43
CA TYR A 133 1.81 0.85 0.01
C TYR A 133 0.56 0.58 0.86
N ASP A 134 -0.52 1.34 0.69
CA ASP A 134 -1.78 1.15 1.44
C ASP A 134 -2.97 0.79 0.53
N MET A 135 -2.85 -0.33 -0.18
CA MET A 135 -3.88 -0.78 -1.13
C MET A 135 -4.94 -1.64 -0.45
N ASN A 136 -6.06 -1.02 -0.12
CA ASN A 136 -7.18 -1.68 0.55
C ASN A 136 -8.53 -1.15 0.00
N PRO A 137 -9.67 -1.81 0.29
CA PRO A 137 -10.97 -1.41 -0.22
C PRO A 137 -11.39 0.03 0.12
N THR A 138 -10.95 0.56 1.25
CA THR A 138 -11.27 1.93 1.69
C THR A 138 -10.47 3.00 0.95
N ASN A 139 -9.31 2.65 0.37
CA ASN A 139 -8.47 3.56 -0.41
C ASN A 139 -8.70 3.48 -1.92
N LEU A 140 -9.69 2.71 -2.36
CA LEU A 140 -10.03 2.54 -3.77
C LEU A 140 -11.43 3.06 -4.04
N MET A 141 -11.51 3.99 -4.99
CA MET A 141 -12.76 4.66 -5.34
C MET A 141 -13.37 4.03 -6.60
N TRP A 142 -14.62 3.57 -6.46
CA TRP A 142 -15.37 2.94 -7.54
C TRP A 142 -16.33 3.92 -8.19
N ASP A 143 -16.23 4.07 -9.50
CA ASP A 143 -17.20 4.85 -10.28
C ASP A 143 -18.57 4.18 -10.22
N LYS A 144 -19.58 4.93 -9.76
CA LYS A 144 -20.96 4.47 -9.58
C LYS A 144 -21.65 4.18 -10.92
N GLU A 145 -21.24 4.85 -11.99
CA GLU A 145 -21.91 4.82 -13.29
C GLU A 145 -21.17 3.97 -14.33
N ARG A 146 -19.93 3.56 -14.05
CA ARG A 146 -19.13 2.74 -14.97
C ARG A 146 -19.69 1.33 -15.11
N LYS A 147 -20.69 1.21 -15.98
CA LYS A 147 -21.27 -0.06 -16.44
C LYS A 147 -20.40 -0.60 -17.57
N LYS A 148 -19.76 -1.74 -17.29
CA LYS A 148 -18.79 -2.48 -18.12
C LYS A 148 -17.37 -1.98 -17.94
#